data_AF-A0A1Q5LEA9-F1
#
_entry.id   AF-A0A1Q5LEA9-F1
#
_cell.length_a   1.000
_cell.length_b   1.000
_cell.length_c   1.000
_cell.angle_alpha   90.00
_cell.angle_beta   90.00
_cell.angle_gamma   90.00
#
_symmetry.space_group_name_H-M   'P 1'
#
loop_
_entity.id
_entity.type
_entity.pdbx_description
1 polymer ?
#
loop_
_entity_poly.entity_id
_entity_poly.type
_entity_poly.pdbx_seq_one_letter_code
_entity_poly.pdbx_strand_id
1 'polypeptide(L)'
;MDISSTQKVAWENKLVKGFNTTDVALEFGFLTAEVSEVFTAWRKGLPDLGEELADVFLYLTAVAEMNGLDLESEVTRKIEKIERRTYERNEHGAQIRTSGD
;
A
#
# COMPACT_ATOMS: atom_id res chain seq x y z
N MET A 1 4.04 -4.25 16.03
CA MET A 1 4.45 -2.99 15.39
C MET A 1 3.21 -2.44 14.70
N ASP A 2 2.95 -1.15 14.82
CA ASP A 2 1.89 -0.45 14.08
C ASP A 2 2.39 0.04 12.71
N ILE A 3 1.49 0.57 11.87
CA ILE A 3 1.84 1.01 10.50
C ILE A 3 2.84 2.17 10.57
N SER A 4 2.61 3.16 11.43
CA SER A 4 3.48 4.34 11.54
C SER A 4 4.90 3.99 12.01
N SER A 5 5.01 3.07 12.96
CA SER A 5 6.31 2.55 13.41
C SER A 5 7.01 1.77 12.30
N THR A 6 6.27 0.96 11.54
CA THR A 6 6.84 0.21 10.41
C THR A 6 7.33 1.15 9.31
N GLN A 7 6.54 2.17 8.97
CA GLN A 7 6.90 3.21 8.00
C GLN A 7 8.22 3.90 8.36
N LYS A 8 8.39 4.31 9.63
CA LYS A 8 9.63 4.95 10.09
C LYS A 8 10.84 4.02 10.01
N VAL A 9 10.70 2.77 10.46
CA VAL A 9 11.79 1.77 10.40
C VAL A 9 12.18 1.47 8.95
N ALA A 10 11.20 1.33 8.05
CA ALA A 10 11.45 1.11 6.63
C ALA A 10 12.19 2.29 6.00
N TRP A 11 11.79 3.51 6.35
CA TRP A 11 12.44 4.73 5.87
C TRP A 11 13.88 4.88 6.35
N GLU A 12 14.14 4.65 7.64
CA GLU A 12 15.49 4.67 8.20
C GLU A 12 16.40 3.65 7.50
N ASN A 13 15.88 2.44 7.23
CA ASN A 13 16.61 1.43 6.47
C ASN A 13 16.95 1.91 5.05
N LYS A 14 16.01 2.56 4.34
CA LYS A 14 16.30 3.14 3.02
C LYS A 14 17.43 4.16 3.08
N LEU A 15 17.39 5.07 4.05
CA LEU A 15 18.44 6.09 4.24
C LEU A 15 19.80 5.44 4.51
N VAL A 16 19.86 4.46 5.40
CA VAL A 16 21.10 3.73 5.74
C VAL A 16 21.67 2.97 4.54
N LYS A 17 20.80 2.40 3.70
CA LYS A 17 21.21 1.64 2.51
C LYS A 17 21.53 2.54 1.30
N GLY A 18 21.28 3.84 1.38
CA GLY A 18 21.47 4.76 0.26
C GLY A 18 20.49 4.49 -0.88
N PHE A 19 19.31 3.96 -0.58
CA PHE A 19 18.24 3.77 -1.57
C PHE A 19 17.62 5.12 -1.96
N ASN A 20 16.85 5.10 -3.04
CA ASN A 20 16.16 6.29 -3.52
C ASN A 20 15.17 6.81 -2.45
N THR A 21 15.26 8.11 -2.19
CA THR A 21 14.41 8.85 -1.24
C THR A 21 13.96 10.20 -1.79
N THR A 22 14.31 10.50 -3.05
CA THR A 22 14.08 11.81 -3.67
C THR A 22 13.25 11.75 -4.94
N ASP A 23 13.34 10.67 -5.70
CA ASP A 23 12.54 10.48 -6.92
C ASP A 23 11.26 9.69 -6.62
N VAL A 24 10.15 10.40 -6.47
CA VAL A 24 8.83 9.80 -6.18
C VAL A 24 8.34 8.94 -7.34
N ALA A 25 8.60 9.34 -8.58
CA ALA A 25 8.13 8.60 -9.75
C ALA A 25 8.84 7.24 -9.85
N LEU A 26 10.14 7.21 -9.53
CA LEU A 26 10.91 5.97 -9.44
C LEU A 26 10.36 5.03 -8.36
N GLU A 27 9.97 5.54 -7.19
CA GLU A 27 9.35 4.71 -6.14
C GLU A 27 8.00 4.12 -6.54
N PHE A 28 7.16 4.86 -7.27
CA PHE A 28 5.95 4.29 -7.86
C PHE A 28 6.27 3.18 -8.88
N GLY A 29 7.39 3.33 -9.61
CA GLY A 29 7.92 2.29 -10.50
C GLY A 29 8.26 1.00 -9.73
N PHE A 30 9.01 1.11 -8.63
CA PHE A 30 9.33 -0.05 -7.78
C PHE A 30 8.08 -0.66 -7.15
N LEU A 31 7.18 0.14 -6.57
CA LEU A 31 5.91 -0.36 -6.04
C LEU A 31 5.11 -1.16 -7.10
N THR A 32 5.13 -0.71 -8.36
CA THR A 32 4.47 -1.43 -9.47
C THR A 32 5.17 -2.76 -9.78
N ALA A 33 6.50 -2.83 -9.63
CA ALA A 33 7.26 -4.06 -9.77
C ALA A 33 6.89 -5.07 -8.68
N GLU A 34 6.83 -4.66 -7.40
CA GLU A 34 6.46 -5.54 -6.28
C GLU A 34 5.07 -6.18 -6.46
N VAL A 35 4.09 -5.39 -6.96
CA VAL A 35 2.76 -5.94 -7.28
C VAL A 35 2.83 -7.05 -8.34
N SER A 36 3.77 -6.95 -9.27
CA SER A 36 4.00 -7.97 -10.29
C SER A 36 4.66 -9.23 -9.71
N GLU A 37 5.50 -9.09 -8.69
CA GLU A 37 6.12 -10.20 -7.96
C GLU A 37 5.09 -10.94 -7.12
N VAL A 38 4.21 -10.23 -6.38
CA VAL A 38 3.04 -10.82 -5.71
C VAL A 38 2.18 -11.64 -6.67
N PHE A 39 1.86 -11.09 -7.84
CA PHE A 39 1.07 -11.81 -8.84
C PHE A 39 1.80 -13.07 -9.33
N THR A 40 3.11 -12.98 -9.52
CA THR A 40 3.94 -14.12 -9.95
C THR A 40 3.96 -15.21 -8.89
N ALA A 41 4.18 -14.85 -7.62
CA ALA A 41 4.19 -15.77 -6.50
C ALA A 41 2.85 -16.48 -6.34
N TRP A 42 1.74 -15.73 -6.36
CA TRP A 42 0.40 -16.30 -6.30
C TRP A 42 0.10 -17.22 -7.48
N ARG A 43 0.37 -16.78 -8.72
CA ARG A 43 0.03 -17.55 -9.93
C ARG A 43 0.82 -18.85 -10.04
N LYS A 44 2.05 -18.87 -9.53
CA LYS A 44 2.94 -20.04 -9.58
C LYS A 44 2.91 -20.89 -8.31
N GLY A 45 2.21 -20.45 -7.26
CA GLY A 45 2.18 -21.14 -5.96
C GLY A 45 3.55 -21.18 -5.29
N LEU A 46 4.32 -20.09 -5.39
CA LEU A 46 5.64 -19.97 -4.77
C LEU A 46 5.51 -19.79 -3.24
N PRO A 47 6.53 -20.21 -2.47
CA PRO A 47 6.50 -20.14 -1.01
C PRO A 47 6.67 -18.72 -0.46
N ASP A 48 7.04 -17.76 -1.31
CA ASP A 48 7.42 -16.38 -1.00
C ASP A 48 6.24 -15.39 -1.06
N LEU A 49 5.01 -15.80 -1.38
CA LEU A 49 3.86 -14.89 -1.49
C LEU A 49 3.69 -13.95 -0.29
N GLY A 50 3.99 -14.42 0.92
CA GLY A 50 3.92 -13.60 2.13
C GLY A 50 5.00 -12.51 2.19
N GLU A 51 6.20 -12.81 1.68
CA GLU A 51 7.32 -11.87 1.57
C GLU A 51 7.01 -10.80 0.52
N GLU A 52 6.54 -11.20 -0.66
CA GLU A 52 6.16 -10.27 -1.74
C GLU A 52 5.04 -9.30 -1.32
N LEU A 53 4.07 -9.77 -0.53
CA LEU A 53 3.03 -8.90 0.03
C LEU A 53 3.61 -7.89 1.04
N ALA A 54 4.64 -8.29 1.78
CA ALA A 54 5.34 -7.38 2.68
C ALA A 54 6.13 -6.33 1.90
N ASP A 55 6.76 -6.68 0.78
CA ASP A 55 7.49 -5.73 -0.06
C ASP A 55 6.57 -4.67 -0.68
N VAL A 56 5.39 -5.06 -1.17
CA VAL A 56 4.35 -4.10 -1.59
C VAL A 56 4.01 -3.13 -0.46
N PHE A 57 3.82 -3.64 0.77
CA PHE A 57 3.52 -2.80 1.91
C PHE A 57 4.68 -1.84 2.23
N LEU A 58 5.93 -2.31 2.25
CA LEU A 58 7.10 -1.49 2.55
C LEU A 58 7.31 -0.38 1.51
N TYR A 59 7.18 -0.69 0.21
CA TYR A 59 7.24 0.33 -0.83
C TYR A 59 6.09 1.34 -0.75
N LEU A 60 4.87 0.89 -0.40
CA LEU A 60 3.76 1.81 -0.14
C LEU A 60 4.05 2.75 1.04
N THR A 61 4.63 2.24 2.13
CA THR A 61 5.02 3.09 3.28
C THR A 61 6.11 4.10 2.90
N ALA A 62 7.08 3.70 2.06
CA ALA A 62 8.12 4.62 1.57
C ALA A 62 7.53 5.74 0.71
N VAL A 63 6.57 5.42 -0.17
CA VAL A 63 5.84 6.44 -0.95
C VAL A 63 5.07 7.39 -0.04
N ALA A 64 4.41 6.89 1.01
CA ALA A 64 3.72 7.73 1.98
C ALA A 64 4.68 8.70 2.69
N GLU A 65 5.82 8.21 3.17
CA GLU A 65 6.84 9.02 3.84
C GLU A 65 7.40 10.13 2.93
N MET A 66 7.70 9.80 1.66
CA MET A 66 8.18 10.77 0.67
C MET A 66 7.19 11.89 0.37
N ASN A 67 5.91 11.67 0.64
CA ASN A 67 4.83 12.66 0.47
C ASN A 67 4.41 13.31 1.80
N GLY A 68 5.14 13.06 2.90
CA GLY A 68 4.85 13.63 4.22
C GLY A 68 3.55 13.11 4.83
N LEU A 69 3.13 11.90 4.47
CA LEU A 69 1.88 11.29 4.94
C LEU A 69 2.16 10.28 6.05
N ASP A 70 1.38 10.33 7.13
CA ASP A 70 1.31 9.25 8.11
C ASP A 70 0.29 8.21 7.63
N LEU A 71 0.79 7.04 7.18
CA LEU A 71 -0.07 6.06 6.52
C LEU A 71 -1.09 5.44 7.48
N GLU A 72 -0.77 5.26 8.76
CA GLU A 72 -1.72 4.75 9.75
C GLU A 72 -2.93 5.67 9.89
N SER A 73 -2.69 6.99 9.98
CA SER A 73 -3.76 7.98 10.04
C SER A 73 -4.63 7.99 8.79
N GLU A 74 -4.04 7.83 7.59
CA GLU A 74 -4.79 7.73 6.33
C GLU A 74 -5.62 6.45 6.26
N VAL A 75 -5.07 5.31 6.67
CA VAL A 75 -5.78 4.03 6.74
C VAL A 75 -6.95 4.13 7.73
N THR A 76 -6.73 4.71 8.91
CA THR A 76 -7.77 4.90 9.92
C THR A 76 -8.92 5.77 9.38
N ARG A 77 -8.58 6.94 8.79
CA ARG A 77 -9.58 7.80 8.13
C ARG A 77 -10.34 7.07 7.02
N LYS A 78 -9.65 6.21 6.26
CA LYS A 78 -10.25 5.46 5.16
C LYS A 78 -11.23 4.40 5.67
N ILE A 79 -10.88 3.67 6.74
CA ILE A 79 -11.75 2.66 7.36
C ILE A 79 -13.03 3.31 7.87
N GLU A 80 -12.92 4.41 8.62
CA GLU A 80 -14.09 5.15 9.11
C GLU A 80 -15.02 5.61 7.97
N LYS A 81 -14.46 6.04 6.83
CA LYS A 81 -15.26 6.38 5.65
C LYS A 81 -15.93 5.15 5.05
N ILE A 82 -15.24 4.01 4.98
CA ILE A 82 -15.81 2.77 4.46
C ILE A 82 -17.00 2.31 5.30
N GLU A 83 -16.89 2.36 6.63
CA GLU A 83 -17.97 1.98 7.56
C GLU A 83 -19.22 2.85 7.41
N ARG A 84 -19.06 4.12 7.03
CA ARG A 84 -20.18 5.04 6.79
C ARG A 84 -20.80 4.91 5.40
N ARG A 85 -20.15 4.23 4.46
CA ARG A 85 -20.62 4.13 3.06
C ARG A 85 -21.61 3.01 2.88
N THR A 86 -22.62 3.26 2.06
CA THR A 86 -23.52 2.22 1.56
C THR A 86 -23.27 1.96 0.07
N TYR A 87 -23.53 0.73 -0.34
CA TYR A 87 -23.29 0.27 -1.70
C TYR A 87 -24.48 -0.52 -2.21
N GLU A 88 -24.79 -0.37 -3.49
CA GLU A 88 -25.75 -1.19 -4.21
C GLU A 88 -25.08 -1.80 -5.45
N ARG A 89 -25.66 -2.86 -6.01
CA ARG A 89 -25.18 -3.42 -7.28
C ARG A 89 -25.82 -2.68 -8.45
N ASN A 90 -25.02 -2.26 -9.41
CA ASN A 90 -25.54 -1.76 -10.68
C ASN A 90 -26.07 -2.91 -11.58
N GLU A 91 -26.59 -2.55 -12.74
CA GLU A 91 -27.12 -3.49 -13.75
C GLU A 91 -26.08 -4.52 -14.26
N HIS A 92 -24.79 -4.25 -14.06
CA HIS A 92 -23.68 -5.15 -14.40
C HIS A 92 -23.14 -5.95 -13.20
N GLY A 93 -23.77 -5.84 -12.03
CA GLY A 93 -23.41 -6.56 -10.82
C GLY A 93 -22.23 -5.96 -10.03
N ALA A 94 -21.68 -4.83 -10.46
CA ALA A 94 -20.61 -4.12 -9.76
C ALA A 94 -21.16 -3.30 -8.59
N GLN A 95 -20.44 -3.26 -7.47
CA GLN A 95 -20.81 -2.42 -6.34
C GLN A 95 -20.55 -0.95 -6.66
N ILE A 96 -21.62 -0.14 -6.62
CA ILE A 96 -21.58 1.32 -6.74
C ILE A 96 -21.91 1.92 -5.38
N ARG A 97 -21.15 2.94 -4.96
CA ARG A 97 -21.43 3.69 -3.74
C ARG A 97 -22.72 4.49 -3.94
N THR A 98 -23.66 4.37 -3.00
CA THR A 98 -24.96 5.05 -3.07
C THR A 98 -25.12 6.14 -2.02
N SER A 99 -24.43 6.07 -0.88
CA SER A 99 -24.42 7.17 0.11
C SER A 99 -23.22 7.10 1.07
N GLY A 100 -23.10 8.13 1.95
CA GLY A 100 -22.03 8.32 2.95
C GLY A 100 -20.76 8.91 2.33
N ASP A 101 -20.01 9.78 3.04
CA ASP A 101 -18.79 10.47 2.57
C ASP A 101 -17.50 9.61 2.54
#